data_AF-A0A9X2RB14-F1
#
_entry.id   AF-A0A9X2RB14-F1
#
_cell.length_a   1.000
_cell.length_b   1.000
_cell.length_c   1.000
_cell.angle_alpha   90.00
_cell.angle_beta   90.00
_cell.angle_gamma   90.00
#
_symmetry.space_group_name_H-M   'P 1'
#
loop_
_entity.id
_entity.type
_entity.pdbx_description
1 polymer ?
#
loop_
_entity_poly.entity_id
_entity_poly.type
_entity_poly.pdbx_seq_one_letter_code
_entity_poly.pdbx_strand_id
1 'polypeptide(L)'
;MAKYLDTSQISSELMQLLKEAKEKIILVTYSLQVNNQIQERLKTKSKVGSISEITIIYGNTKLKEQELKWMEEIEELKVYQKKNLHAKCYINENKAIISSMNLYDYSQTSNIEMGFLIERDKDKEAYEMMMEDIYDLKINGDKKKLNELEEKEIPIDKNDIDPIKNQEKNNIELTYVQQVQKFLLEEFRKDLSHQFRQKSETILSDNDILNIITSSNISESSLVNILRNRKKADQLSSQIISIMEYSHNFTIGEILDTQYQNDQFSYDQIQMKTLSENLTRWYDTKQELPQKGEIVAVSLNKNWFNDYIILEESNTGIEDTTRTILDYSNSVYRSTKELSEITSLSSREINSILMENKLMEKEGNDWYATKKGNKYGAMQKEGRYGKFILWPEEIIELFSLTT
;
A
#
# COMPACT_ATOMS: atom_id res chain seq x y z
N MET A 1 -3.49 38.32 -8.07
CA MET A 1 -2.28 37.54 -8.41
C MET A 1 -1.78 36.82 -7.17
N ALA A 2 -1.62 35.51 -7.27
CA ALA A 2 -1.12 34.66 -6.19
C ALA A 2 0.36 34.97 -5.84
N LYS A 3 0.70 34.81 -4.57
CA LYS A 3 2.07 35.00 -4.03
C LYS A 3 2.68 33.63 -3.74
N TYR A 4 3.86 33.35 -4.31
CA TYR A 4 4.63 32.14 -4.02
C TYR A 4 5.07 32.10 -2.55
N LEU A 5 5.06 30.90 -1.96
CA LEU A 5 5.50 30.61 -0.60
C LEU A 5 6.51 29.45 -0.59
N ASP A 6 7.64 29.64 0.08
CA ASP A 6 8.52 28.55 0.52
C ASP A 6 8.03 27.89 1.83
N THR A 7 8.68 26.81 2.29
CA THR A 7 8.34 26.10 3.55
C THR A 7 8.09 27.04 4.72
N SER A 8 9.02 27.98 4.99
CA SER A 8 8.94 28.88 6.14
C SER A 8 7.77 29.87 6.01
N GLN A 9 7.53 30.32 4.79
CA GLN A 9 6.43 31.23 4.47
C GLN A 9 5.08 30.53 4.58
N ILE A 10 4.96 29.25 4.18
CA ILE A 10 3.72 28.48 4.37
C ILE A 10 3.35 28.40 5.85
N SER A 11 4.29 28.01 6.72
CA SER A 11 4.03 27.91 8.16
C SER A 11 3.64 29.26 8.78
N SER A 12 4.38 30.32 8.44
CA SER A 12 4.08 31.67 8.93
C SER A 12 2.72 32.17 8.45
N GLU A 13 2.41 32.01 7.16
CA GLU A 13 1.15 32.45 6.57
C GLU A 13 -0.03 31.64 7.09
N LEU A 14 0.14 30.34 7.35
CA LEU A 14 -0.88 29.49 8.01
C LEU A 14 -1.20 30.01 9.41
N MET A 15 -0.19 30.28 10.24
CA MET A 15 -0.41 30.82 11.58
C MET A 15 -1.05 32.22 11.55
N GLN A 16 -0.72 33.04 10.55
CA GLN A 16 -1.35 34.32 10.31
C GLN A 16 -2.81 34.16 9.83
N LEU A 17 -3.09 33.20 8.95
CA LEU A 17 -4.44 32.85 8.48
C LEU A 17 -5.35 32.48 9.65
N LEU A 18 -4.86 31.61 10.53
CA LEU A 18 -5.58 31.22 11.75
C LEU A 18 -5.73 32.40 12.72
N LYS A 19 -4.75 33.33 12.79
CA LYS A 19 -4.85 34.53 13.62
C LYS A 19 -5.95 35.48 13.14
N GLU A 20 -5.98 35.73 11.85
CA GLU A 20 -6.80 36.77 11.22
C GLU A 20 -8.25 36.34 11.00
N ALA A 21 -8.52 35.03 10.98
CA ALA A 21 -9.85 34.49 10.77
C ALA A 21 -10.89 35.05 11.75
N LYS A 22 -12.00 35.56 11.22
CA LYS A 22 -13.13 36.11 11.98
C LYS A 22 -14.42 35.36 11.73
N GLU A 23 -14.59 34.78 10.55
CA GLU A 23 -15.85 34.12 10.15
C GLU A 23 -15.66 32.62 10.01
N LYS A 24 -14.65 32.19 9.25
CA LYS A 24 -14.44 30.77 8.96
C LYS A 24 -12.97 30.37 9.00
N ILE A 25 -12.73 29.14 9.42
CA ILE A 25 -11.48 28.42 9.20
C ILE A 25 -11.84 27.09 8.53
N ILE A 26 -11.20 26.80 7.40
CA ILE A 26 -11.33 25.51 6.71
C ILE A 26 -9.92 24.97 6.50
N LEU A 27 -9.68 23.78 7.06
CA LEU A 27 -8.42 23.05 6.91
C LEU A 27 -8.69 21.80 6.08
N VAL A 28 -8.01 21.68 4.95
CA VAL A 28 -8.05 20.53 4.08
C VAL A 28 -6.67 19.89 4.06
N THR A 29 -6.59 18.62 4.41
CA THR A 29 -5.31 17.90 4.52
C THR A 29 -5.49 16.44 4.12
N TYR A 30 -4.43 15.80 3.59
CA TYR A 30 -4.46 14.35 3.35
C TYR A 30 -4.45 13.58 4.67
N SER A 31 -3.50 13.91 5.55
CA SER A 31 -3.33 13.29 6.86
C SER A 31 -3.76 14.25 7.97
N LEU A 32 -4.63 13.78 8.87
CA LEU A 32 -5.02 14.55 10.05
C LEU A 32 -4.08 14.24 11.22
N GLN A 33 -2.92 14.89 11.20
CA GLN A 33 -2.03 15.02 12.33
C GLN A 33 -1.71 16.51 12.44
N VAL A 34 -2.25 17.15 13.47
CA VAL A 34 -2.18 18.62 13.61
C VAL A 34 -1.21 18.96 14.72
N ASN A 35 -0.29 19.88 14.48
CA ASN A 35 0.62 20.30 15.55
C ASN A 35 -0.08 21.04 16.70
N ASN A 36 0.54 20.99 17.88
CA ASN A 36 -0.01 21.59 19.11
C ASN A 36 -0.31 23.09 18.96
N GLN A 37 0.53 23.83 18.22
CA GLN A 37 0.34 25.28 18.02
C GLN A 37 -0.95 25.60 17.24
N ILE A 38 -1.24 24.83 16.18
CA ILE A 38 -2.48 24.97 15.41
C ILE A 38 -3.67 24.53 16.27
N GLN A 39 -3.56 23.41 16.99
CA GLN A 39 -4.62 22.94 17.90
C GLN A 39 -5.00 24.01 18.94
N GLU A 40 -4.02 24.58 19.65
CA GLU A 40 -4.25 25.65 20.64
C GLU A 40 -4.91 26.89 20.01
N ARG A 41 -4.52 27.23 18.78
CA ARG A 41 -5.08 28.36 18.04
C ARG A 41 -6.54 28.13 17.69
N LEU A 42 -6.90 26.94 17.22
CA LEU A 42 -8.27 26.55 16.90
C LEU A 42 -9.15 26.58 18.17
N LYS A 43 -8.68 25.99 19.27
CA LYS A 43 -9.35 26.03 20.58
C LYS A 43 -9.58 27.47 21.05
N THR A 44 -8.56 28.32 20.95
CA THR A 44 -8.67 29.74 21.34
C THR A 44 -9.70 30.47 20.48
N LYS A 45 -9.74 30.19 19.16
CA LYS A 45 -10.68 30.82 18.24
C LYS A 45 -12.13 30.43 18.50
N SER A 46 -12.39 29.18 18.85
CA SER A 46 -13.72 28.71 19.27
C SER A 46 -14.16 29.37 20.58
N LYS A 47 -13.27 29.55 21.56
CA LYS A 47 -13.65 30.10 22.89
C LYS A 47 -13.77 31.63 22.95
N VAL A 48 -12.95 32.35 22.18
CA VAL A 48 -12.78 33.82 22.33
C VAL A 48 -13.29 34.60 21.11
N GLY A 49 -13.59 33.92 19.99
CA GLY A 49 -13.92 34.55 18.72
C GLY A 49 -15.41 34.52 18.38
N SER A 50 -15.80 35.37 17.42
CA SER A 50 -17.08 35.32 16.72
C SER A 50 -17.04 34.37 15.51
N ILE A 51 -16.23 33.31 15.57
CA ILE A 51 -16.03 32.41 14.44
C ILE A 51 -17.28 31.55 14.27
N SER A 52 -17.88 31.55 13.08
CA SER A 52 -19.13 30.83 12.81
C SER A 52 -18.90 29.43 12.25
N GLU A 53 -17.69 29.15 11.76
CA GLU A 53 -17.35 27.86 11.20
C GLU A 53 -15.88 27.50 11.40
N ILE A 54 -15.61 26.36 12.05
CA ILE A 54 -14.31 25.68 11.96
C ILE A 54 -14.58 24.34 11.27
N THR A 55 -13.97 24.11 10.12
CA THR A 55 -14.13 22.87 9.36
C THR A 55 -12.79 22.20 9.10
N ILE A 56 -12.74 20.90 9.33
CA ILE A 56 -11.63 20.04 8.94
C ILE A 56 -12.15 19.04 7.92
N ILE A 57 -11.48 18.98 6.77
CA ILE A 57 -11.71 17.96 5.73
C ILE A 57 -10.42 17.17 5.61
N TYR A 58 -10.47 15.87 5.86
CA TYR A 58 -9.28 15.04 5.83
C TYR A 58 -9.40 13.80 4.95
N GLY A 59 -8.26 13.28 4.50
CA GLY A 59 -8.13 12.10 3.67
C GLY A 59 -8.33 10.78 4.41
N ASN A 60 -7.81 9.69 3.84
CA ASN A 60 -7.99 8.36 4.40
C ASN A 60 -6.95 8.01 5.48
N THR A 61 -6.88 8.80 6.55
CA THR A 61 -6.04 8.50 7.73
C THR A 61 -6.88 8.11 8.93
N LYS A 62 -6.49 7.03 9.63
CA LYS A 62 -7.11 6.67 10.91
C LYS A 62 -6.79 7.76 11.94
N LEU A 63 -7.83 8.32 12.57
CA LEU A 63 -7.64 9.31 13.62
C LEU A 63 -7.09 8.63 14.88
N LYS A 64 -6.02 9.20 15.42
CA LYS A 64 -5.48 8.77 16.71
C LYS A 64 -6.34 9.35 17.83
N GLU A 65 -6.39 8.68 18.98
CA GLU A 65 -7.14 9.13 20.16
C GLU A 65 -6.75 10.56 20.59
N GLN A 66 -5.47 10.92 20.42
CA GLN A 66 -4.96 12.26 20.69
C GLN A 66 -5.62 13.33 19.82
N GLU A 67 -5.92 13.02 18.55
CA GLU A 67 -6.60 13.94 17.64
C GLU A 67 -8.04 14.17 18.07
N LEU A 68 -8.74 13.09 18.45
CA LEU A 68 -10.13 13.17 18.92
C LEU A 68 -10.26 14.06 20.16
N LYS A 69 -9.35 13.89 21.14
CA LYS A 69 -9.39 14.64 22.41
C LYS A 69 -9.37 16.16 22.21
N TRP A 70 -8.49 16.68 21.36
CA TRP A 70 -8.41 18.12 21.18
C TRP A 70 -9.56 18.65 20.32
N MET A 71 -10.06 17.83 19.38
CA MET A 71 -11.21 18.16 18.53
C MET A 71 -12.50 18.29 19.34
N GLU A 72 -12.66 17.51 20.42
CA GLU A 72 -13.83 17.56 21.32
C GLU A 72 -13.94 18.88 22.09
N GLU A 73 -12.82 19.58 22.29
CA GLU A 73 -12.79 20.86 22.98
C GLU A 73 -13.26 22.05 22.11
N ILE A 74 -13.66 21.80 20.86
CA ILE A 74 -14.05 22.82 19.88
C ILE A 74 -15.52 22.60 19.51
N GLU A 75 -16.42 23.37 20.10
CA GLU A 75 -17.88 23.17 19.96
C GLU A 75 -18.36 23.33 18.51
N GLU A 76 -17.81 24.29 17.76
CA GLU A 76 -18.21 24.60 16.38
C GLU A 76 -17.48 23.75 15.32
N LEU A 77 -16.74 22.73 15.72
CA LEU A 77 -15.93 21.92 14.81
C LEU A 77 -16.80 21.01 13.93
N LYS A 78 -16.69 21.20 12.61
CA LYS A 78 -17.24 20.30 11.61
C LYS A 78 -16.12 19.45 11.02
N VAL A 79 -16.32 18.14 10.99
CA VAL A 79 -15.32 17.19 10.52
C VAL A 79 -15.89 16.39 9.35
N TYR A 80 -15.16 16.37 8.24
CA TYR A 80 -15.51 15.63 7.03
C TYR A 80 -14.36 14.72 6.63
N GLN A 81 -14.67 13.48 6.28
CA GLN A 81 -13.70 12.54 5.73
C GLN A 81 -13.96 12.34 4.24
N LYS A 82 -12.91 12.38 3.43
CA LYS A 82 -12.96 12.11 1.99
C LYS A 82 -11.82 11.16 1.61
N LYS A 83 -12.15 9.89 1.36
CA LYS A 83 -11.15 8.81 1.17
C LYS A 83 -10.11 9.07 0.06
N ASN A 84 -10.48 9.80 -0.99
CA ASN A 84 -9.60 10.11 -2.14
C ASN A 84 -9.08 11.56 -2.12
N LEU A 85 -9.10 12.23 -0.97
CA LEU A 85 -8.60 13.60 -0.84
C LEU A 85 -7.10 13.60 -0.62
N HIS A 86 -6.33 14.09 -1.59
CA HIS A 86 -4.87 14.32 -1.45
C HIS A 86 -4.51 15.82 -1.41
N ALA A 87 -5.52 16.70 -1.52
CA ALA A 87 -5.34 18.14 -1.51
C ALA A 87 -4.95 18.65 -0.12
N LYS A 88 -4.19 19.73 -0.11
CA LYS A 88 -3.69 20.39 1.09
C LYS A 88 -3.88 21.88 0.90
N CYS A 89 -4.89 22.42 1.58
CA CYS A 89 -5.18 23.84 1.53
C CYS A 89 -5.82 24.36 2.81
N TYR A 90 -5.56 25.62 3.11
CA TYR A 90 -5.93 26.26 4.37
C TYR A 90 -6.58 27.60 4.07
N ILE A 91 -7.74 27.85 4.66
CA ILE A 91 -8.64 28.89 4.17
C ILE A 91 -9.31 29.63 5.32
N ASN A 92 -9.37 30.95 5.24
CA ASN A 92 -10.28 31.78 6.01
C ASN A 92 -11.13 32.66 5.08
N GLU A 93 -11.91 33.62 5.59
CA GLU A 93 -12.79 34.48 4.78
C GLU A 93 -12.06 35.42 3.79
N ASN A 94 -10.77 35.69 4.01
CA ASN A 94 -10.00 36.67 3.24
C ASN A 94 -8.87 36.05 2.42
N LYS A 95 -8.36 34.87 2.78
CA LYS A 95 -7.21 34.26 2.11
C LYS A 95 -7.22 32.74 2.13
N ALA A 96 -6.47 32.18 1.19
CA ALA A 96 -6.30 30.76 1.00
C ALA A 96 -4.84 30.42 0.71
N ILE A 97 -4.38 29.30 1.23
CA ILE A 97 -3.06 28.73 0.97
C ILE A 97 -3.28 27.38 0.31
N ILE A 98 -2.68 27.16 -0.85
CA ILE A 98 -2.55 25.83 -1.46
C ILE A 98 -1.08 25.46 -1.38
N SER A 99 -0.74 24.28 -0.86
CA SER A 99 0.66 23.88 -0.72
C SER A 99 0.85 22.37 -0.79
N SER A 100 2.10 21.92 -0.87
CA SER A 100 2.48 20.51 -0.70
C SER A 100 2.50 20.06 0.77
N MET A 101 2.55 21.01 1.72
CA MET A 101 2.72 20.76 3.16
C MET A 101 1.46 20.18 3.81
N ASN A 102 1.62 19.15 4.66
CA ASN A 102 0.57 18.65 5.57
C ASN A 102 0.56 19.44 6.91
N LEU A 103 -0.46 19.22 7.75
CA LEU A 103 -0.60 19.89 9.07
C LEU A 103 0.34 19.37 10.19
N TYR A 104 1.26 18.45 9.87
CA TYR A 104 2.09 17.73 10.83
C TYR A 104 3.31 18.54 11.32
N ASP A 105 3.85 18.16 12.49
CA ASP A 105 5.00 18.83 13.13
C ASP A 105 6.32 18.69 12.35
N TYR A 106 6.54 17.58 11.64
CA TYR A 106 7.86 17.24 11.09
C TYR A 106 8.16 17.86 9.72
N SER A 107 7.12 18.21 8.96
CA SER A 107 7.30 18.79 7.61
C SER A 107 7.99 20.16 7.65
N GLN A 108 7.95 20.86 8.79
CA GLN A 108 8.53 22.20 8.92
C GLN A 108 10.05 22.20 9.10
N THR A 109 10.65 21.08 9.54
CA THR A 109 12.10 20.98 9.83
C THR A 109 12.85 20.03 8.91
N SER A 110 12.15 19.18 8.15
CA SER A 110 12.77 18.15 7.30
C SER A 110 12.40 18.22 5.81
N ASN A 111 11.19 18.72 5.47
CA ASN A 111 10.71 18.74 4.09
C ASN A 111 10.87 20.13 3.44
N ILE A 112 11.22 20.14 2.15
CA ILE A 112 11.16 21.33 1.32
C ILE A 112 9.77 21.36 0.67
N GLU A 113 9.00 22.38 1.02
CA GLU A 113 7.60 22.53 0.64
C GLU A 113 7.44 23.80 -0.18
N MET A 114 6.44 23.82 -1.05
CA MET A 114 6.09 25.00 -1.83
C MET A 114 4.58 25.20 -1.86
N GLY A 115 4.19 26.45 -1.98
CA GLY A 115 2.78 26.81 -2.01
C GLY A 115 2.54 28.17 -2.61
N PHE A 116 1.25 28.52 -2.67
CA PHE A 116 0.78 29.80 -3.11
C PHE A 116 -0.25 30.34 -2.14
N LEU A 117 -0.11 31.63 -1.80
CA LEU A 117 -1.10 32.43 -1.12
C LEU A 117 -2.01 33.12 -2.14
N ILE A 118 -3.30 32.98 -1.94
CA ILE A 118 -4.36 33.67 -2.67
C ILE A 118 -5.08 34.57 -1.67
N GLU A 119 -5.05 35.88 -1.90
CA GLU A 119 -5.84 36.86 -1.13
C GLU A 119 -7.09 37.23 -1.94
N ARG A 120 -8.27 37.13 -1.32
CA ARG A 120 -9.57 37.28 -1.97
C ARG A 120 -9.78 38.65 -2.60
N ASP A 121 -9.24 39.71 -2.00
CA ASP A 121 -9.31 41.08 -2.51
C ASP A 121 -8.40 41.31 -3.72
N LYS A 122 -7.31 40.54 -3.84
CA LYS A 122 -6.35 40.60 -4.96
C LYS A 122 -6.63 39.61 -6.08
N ASP A 123 -7.33 38.52 -5.79
CA ASP A 123 -7.59 37.43 -6.71
C ASP A 123 -8.91 36.72 -6.37
N LYS A 124 -10.00 37.47 -6.54
CA LYS A 124 -11.35 37.05 -6.14
C LYS A 124 -11.80 35.79 -6.86
N GLU A 125 -11.53 35.70 -8.16
CA GLU A 125 -11.93 34.56 -9.01
C GLU A 125 -11.28 33.26 -8.54
N ALA A 126 -9.96 33.25 -8.37
CA ALA A 126 -9.25 32.05 -7.89
C ALA A 126 -9.72 31.63 -6.49
N TYR A 127 -9.96 32.59 -5.60
CA TYR A 127 -10.50 32.30 -4.27
C TYR A 127 -11.93 31.71 -4.34
N GLU A 128 -12.80 32.25 -5.19
CA GLU A 128 -14.18 31.78 -5.35
C GLU A 128 -14.24 30.39 -5.97
N MET A 129 -13.47 30.12 -7.03
CA MET A 129 -13.38 28.78 -7.63
C MET A 129 -12.86 27.74 -6.63
N MET A 130 -11.82 28.07 -5.87
CA MET A 130 -11.32 27.16 -4.84
C MET A 130 -12.37 26.92 -3.75
N MET A 131 -13.15 27.94 -3.37
CA MET A 131 -14.25 27.76 -2.43
C MET A 131 -15.37 26.85 -2.98
N GLU A 132 -15.68 26.90 -4.28
CA GLU A 132 -16.64 25.99 -4.92
C GLU A 132 -16.20 24.53 -4.76
N ASP A 133 -14.94 24.20 -5.09
CA ASP A 133 -14.38 22.85 -4.89
C ASP A 133 -14.46 22.40 -3.42
N ILE A 134 -14.23 23.33 -2.49
CA ILE A 134 -14.31 23.06 -1.05
C ILE A 134 -15.74 22.77 -0.62
N TYR A 135 -16.72 23.50 -1.16
CA TYR A 135 -18.13 23.20 -0.90
C TYR A 135 -18.52 21.84 -1.47
N ASP A 136 -18.06 21.48 -2.67
CA ASP A 136 -18.26 20.15 -3.24
C ASP A 136 -17.61 19.05 -2.39
N LEU A 137 -16.44 19.29 -1.81
CA LEU A 137 -15.81 18.38 -0.85
C LEU A 137 -16.63 18.22 0.43
N LYS A 138 -17.26 19.29 0.95
CA LYS A 138 -18.15 19.22 2.11
C LYS A 138 -19.45 18.48 1.81
N ILE A 139 -20.05 18.70 0.63
CA ILE A 139 -21.30 18.05 0.19
C ILE A 139 -21.08 16.56 -0.06
N ASN A 140 -19.97 16.21 -0.73
CA ASN A 140 -19.65 14.84 -1.12
C ASN A 140 -18.73 14.11 -0.11
N GLY A 141 -18.48 14.72 1.05
CA GLY A 141 -17.65 14.18 2.13
C GLY A 141 -18.52 13.56 3.22
N ASP A 142 -18.01 12.51 3.87
CA ASP A 142 -18.70 11.88 4.98
C ASP A 142 -18.57 12.77 6.21
N LYS A 143 -19.63 13.50 6.57
CA LYS A 143 -19.67 14.26 7.83
C LYS A 143 -19.58 13.28 9.00
N LYS A 144 -18.55 13.43 9.84
CA LYS A 144 -18.34 12.58 11.02
C LYS A 144 -18.87 13.29 12.26
N LYS A 145 -19.66 12.58 13.07
CA LYS A 145 -19.84 12.99 14.47
C LYS A 145 -18.64 12.49 15.27
N LEU A 146 -18.17 13.30 16.21
CA LEU A 146 -16.99 12.96 16.99
C LEU A 146 -17.18 11.68 17.81
N ASN A 147 -18.39 11.48 18.33
CA ASN A 147 -18.79 10.26 19.07
C ASN A 147 -18.96 9.02 18.17
N GLU A 148 -19.02 9.17 16.84
CA GLU A 148 -19.00 8.05 15.87
C GLU A 148 -17.56 7.68 15.48
N LEU A 149 -16.56 8.45 15.95
CA LEU A 149 -15.13 8.22 15.75
C LEU A 149 -14.48 7.48 16.94
N GLU A 150 -15.21 7.26 18.03
CA GLU A 150 -14.83 6.36 19.12
C GLU A 150 -15.24 4.90 18.80
N GLU A 151 -14.29 3.99 18.70
CA GLU A 151 -14.58 2.57 18.90
C GLU A 151 -14.77 2.33 20.41
N LYS A 152 -16.00 2.06 20.83
CA LYS A 152 -16.24 1.51 22.18
C LYS A 152 -15.65 0.11 22.23
N GLU A 153 -14.59 -0.07 23.02
CA GLU A 153 -14.23 -1.40 23.52
C GLU A 153 -15.44 -1.99 24.27
N ILE A 154 -15.95 -3.12 23.77
CA ILE A 154 -17.03 -3.85 24.44
C ILE A 154 -16.42 -4.52 25.69
N PRO A 155 -17.01 -4.35 26.89
CA PRO A 155 -16.56 -5.08 28.08
C PRO A 155 -16.85 -6.57 27.88
N ILE A 156 -15.80 -7.39 27.92
CA ILE A 156 -15.94 -8.85 27.90
C ILE A 156 -16.48 -9.28 29.27
N ASP A 157 -17.71 -9.80 29.27
CA ASP A 157 -18.32 -10.43 30.43
C ASP A 157 -17.59 -11.75 30.73
N LYS A 158 -16.99 -11.83 31.91
CA LYS A 158 -16.31 -13.02 32.42
C LYS A 158 -17.36 -13.92 33.03
N ASN A 159 -17.94 -14.84 32.28
CA ASN A 159 -18.48 -16.11 32.78
C ASN A 159 -18.93 -16.98 31.60
N ASP A 160 -17.98 -17.71 31.03
CA ASP A 160 -18.16 -19.08 30.53
C ASP A 160 -16.78 -19.55 30.05
N ILE A 161 -16.00 -20.10 30.99
CA ILE A 161 -14.75 -20.80 30.69
C ILE A 161 -14.93 -22.25 31.11
N ASP A 162 -14.82 -23.15 30.14
CA ASP A 162 -14.14 -24.42 30.33
C ASP A 162 -13.44 -24.81 29.01
N PRO A 163 -12.36 -25.59 29.04
CA PRO A 163 -11.04 -25.00 28.90
C PRO A 163 -10.35 -25.47 27.62
N ILE A 164 -10.02 -24.53 26.74
CA ILE A 164 -9.00 -24.78 25.71
C ILE A 164 -7.84 -23.85 26.03
N LYS A 165 -6.85 -24.47 26.68
CA LYS A 165 -5.42 -24.13 26.79
C LYS A 165 -5.02 -22.74 26.30
N ASN A 166 -4.50 -21.96 27.25
CA ASN A 166 -3.53 -20.88 27.06
C ASN A 166 -2.81 -20.95 25.71
N GLN A 167 -3.26 -20.12 24.76
CA GLN A 167 -2.34 -19.50 23.84
C GLN A 167 -2.33 -18.03 24.20
N GLU A 168 -1.16 -17.57 24.58
CA GLU A 168 -0.82 -16.18 24.78
C GLU A 168 -1.39 -15.34 23.62
N LYS A 169 -1.83 -14.11 23.89
CA LYS A 169 -2.00 -13.09 22.84
C LYS A 169 -0.62 -12.84 22.23
N ASN A 170 -0.19 -13.72 21.35
CA ASN A 170 0.97 -13.51 20.51
C ASN A 170 0.54 -12.45 19.50
N ASN A 171 1.13 -11.26 19.57
CA ASN A 171 1.26 -10.42 18.38
C ASN A 171 1.98 -11.29 17.36
N ILE A 172 1.26 -11.80 16.37
CA ILE A 172 1.85 -12.63 15.31
C ILE A 172 2.75 -11.69 14.51
N GLU A 173 4.06 -11.84 14.69
CA GLU A 173 5.07 -11.15 13.90
C GLU A 173 5.02 -11.69 12.48
N LEU A 174 4.73 -10.81 11.51
CA LEU A 174 4.59 -11.20 10.11
C LEU A 174 5.95 -11.19 9.41
N THR A 175 6.17 -12.15 8.52
CA THR A 175 7.31 -12.08 7.60
C THR A 175 7.15 -10.91 6.63
N TYR A 176 8.23 -10.45 6.01
CA TYR A 176 8.16 -9.36 5.03
C TYR A 176 7.21 -9.68 3.86
N VAL A 177 7.16 -10.93 3.40
CA VAL A 177 6.22 -11.33 2.35
C VAL A 177 4.78 -11.35 2.84
N GLN A 178 4.52 -11.81 4.06
CA GLN A 178 3.19 -11.73 4.65
C GLN A 178 2.72 -10.28 4.81
N GLN A 179 3.61 -9.34 5.11
CA GLN A 179 3.30 -7.91 5.12
C GLN A 179 2.89 -7.41 3.72
N VAL A 180 3.61 -7.81 2.66
CA VAL A 180 3.24 -7.48 1.26
C VAL A 180 1.90 -8.10 0.89
N GLN A 181 1.68 -9.39 1.19
CA GLN A 181 0.42 -10.08 0.93
C GLN A 181 -0.75 -9.42 1.66
N LYS A 182 -0.56 -9.04 2.91
CA LYS A 182 -1.54 -8.31 3.71
C LYS A 182 -1.89 -6.99 3.04
N PHE A 183 -0.90 -6.17 2.67
CA PHE A 183 -1.11 -4.90 1.98
C PHE A 183 -1.92 -5.07 0.69
N LEU A 184 -1.55 -6.04 -0.15
CA LEU A 184 -2.24 -6.28 -1.42
C LEU A 184 -3.68 -6.79 -1.22
N LEU A 185 -3.91 -7.65 -0.22
CA LEU A 185 -5.27 -8.11 0.13
C LEU A 185 -6.13 -6.98 0.71
N GLU A 186 -5.54 -6.04 1.43
CA GLU A 186 -6.22 -4.85 1.95
C GLU A 186 -6.64 -3.90 0.83
N GLU A 187 -5.78 -3.65 -0.16
CA GLU A 187 -6.13 -2.86 -1.35
C GLU A 187 -7.17 -3.59 -2.22
N PHE A 188 -7.03 -4.89 -2.44
CA PHE A 188 -8.04 -5.71 -3.13
C PHE A 188 -9.40 -5.67 -2.45
N ARG A 189 -9.42 -5.82 -1.12
CA ARG A 189 -10.62 -5.71 -0.29
C ARG A 189 -11.31 -4.36 -0.46
N LYS A 190 -10.53 -3.28 -0.51
CA LYS A 190 -11.00 -1.90 -0.67
C LYS A 190 -11.56 -1.66 -2.07
N ASP A 191 -10.90 -2.14 -3.13
CA ASP A 191 -11.40 -2.03 -4.51
C ASP A 191 -12.77 -2.72 -4.68
N LEU A 192 -12.91 -3.93 -4.14
CA LEU A 192 -14.19 -4.65 -4.16
C LEU A 192 -15.25 -4.01 -3.27
N SER A 193 -14.87 -3.43 -2.13
CA SER A 193 -15.77 -2.65 -1.28
C SER A 193 -16.39 -1.49 -2.07
N HIS A 194 -15.59 -0.79 -2.88
CA HIS A 194 -16.06 0.26 -3.78
C HIS A 194 -16.95 -0.28 -4.90
N GLN A 195 -16.54 -1.37 -5.55
CA GLN A 195 -17.28 -1.99 -6.65
C GLN A 195 -18.66 -2.49 -6.21
N PHE A 196 -18.74 -3.15 -5.05
CA PHE A 196 -19.98 -3.75 -4.54
C PHE A 196 -20.77 -2.83 -3.60
N ARG A 197 -20.22 -1.67 -3.23
CA ARG A 197 -20.82 -0.71 -2.28
C ARG A 197 -21.15 -1.36 -0.93
N GLN A 198 -20.24 -2.19 -0.45
CA GLN A 198 -20.33 -2.91 0.82
C GLN A 198 -19.14 -2.56 1.71
N LYS A 199 -19.23 -2.81 3.02
CA LYS A 199 -18.13 -2.55 3.96
C LYS A 199 -16.92 -3.45 3.65
N SER A 200 -15.70 -2.94 3.77
CA SER A 200 -14.47 -3.71 3.52
C SER A 200 -14.43 -5.03 4.30
N GLU A 201 -14.83 -5.01 5.56
CA GLU A 201 -14.81 -6.17 6.47
C GLU A 201 -15.81 -7.26 6.03
N THR A 202 -16.84 -6.88 5.26
CA THR A 202 -17.77 -7.85 4.67
C THR A 202 -17.18 -8.55 3.44
N ILE A 203 -16.27 -7.88 2.73
CA ILE A 203 -15.51 -8.45 1.61
C ILE A 203 -14.41 -9.39 2.11
N LEU A 204 -13.56 -8.95 3.03
CA LEU A 204 -12.57 -9.79 3.71
C LEU A 204 -12.37 -9.23 5.13
N SER A 205 -12.62 -10.05 6.15
CA SER A 205 -12.34 -9.64 7.53
C SER A 205 -10.82 -9.61 7.78
N ASP A 206 -10.36 -8.90 8.81
CA ASP A 206 -8.93 -8.91 9.17
C ASP A 206 -8.46 -10.32 9.54
N ASN A 207 -9.33 -11.12 10.16
CA ASN A 207 -9.08 -12.54 10.41
C ASN A 207 -9.04 -13.35 9.11
N ASP A 208 -9.86 -13.03 8.11
CA ASP A 208 -9.80 -13.71 6.80
C ASP A 208 -8.43 -13.47 6.18
N ILE A 209 -7.96 -12.21 6.15
CA ILE A 209 -6.65 -11.83 5.61
C ILE A 209 -5.54 -12.53 6.38
N LEU A 210 -5.57 -12.48 7.72
CA LEU A 210 -4.56 -13.12 8.55
C LEU A 210 -4.50 -14.64 8.30
N ASN A 211 -5.65 -15.32 8.27
CA ASN A 211 -5.71 -16.75 8.00
C ASN A 211 -5.25 -17.12 6.59
N ILE A 212 -5.43 -16.23 5.60
CA ILE A 212 -4.92 -16.42 4.24
C ILE A 212 -3.39 -16.33 4.25
N ILE A 213 -2.81 -15.25 4.78
CA ILE A 213 -1.35 -15.03 4.71
C ILE A 213 -0.54 -15.97 5.61
N THR A 214 -1.15 -16.53 6.66
CA THR A 214 -0.51 -17.54 7.51
C THR A 214 -0.76 -18.97 7.05
N SER A 215 -1.51 -19.18 5.97
CA SER A 215 -1.79 -20.52 5.47
C SER A 215 -0.59 -21.07 4.71
N SER A 216 -0.23 -22.33 4.95
CA SER A 216 0.86 -23.00 4.24
C SER A 216 0.53 -23.36 2.80
N ASN A 217 -0.75 -23.42 2.42
CA ASN A 217 -1.17 -23.68 1.04
C ASN A 217 -2.53 -23.02 0.71
N ILE A 218 -2.52 -22.12 -0.27
CA ILE A 218 -3.71 -21.41 -0.75
C ILE A 218 -4.19 -22.05 -2.06
N SER A 219 -5.37 -22.65 -2.00
CA SER A 219 -6.10 -23.24 -3.12
C SER A 219 -7.57 -22.87 -3.03
N GLU A 220 -8.34 -23.07 -4.10
CA GLU A 220 -9.79 -22.81 -4.06
C GLU A 220 -10.48 -23.61 -2.94
N SER A 221 -10.05 -24.86 -2.71
CA SER A 221 -10.61 -25.71 -1.66
C SER A 221 -10.20 -25.25 -0.25
N SER A 222 -8.96 -24.76 -0.05
CA SER A 222 -8.56 -24.22 1.25
C SER A 222 -9.23 -22.88 1.54
N LEU A 223 -9.46 -22.03 0.54
CA LEU A 223 -10.15 -20.75 0.67
C LEU A 223 -11.64 -20.89 1.04
N VAL A 224 -12.33 -21.93 0.57
CA VAL A 224 -13.70 -22.24 1.03
C VAL A 224 -13.73 -22.46 2.55
N ASN A 225 -12.73 -23.15 3.09
CA ASN A 225 -12.62 -23.42 4.52
C ASN A 225 -12.22 -22.17 5.31
N ILE A 226 -11.28 -21.38 4.79
CA ILE A 226 -10.79 -20.15 5.44
C ILE A 226 -11.90 -19.10 5.52
N LEU A 227 -12.62 -18.87 4.41
CA LEU A 227 -13.65 -17.83 4.32
C LEU A 227 -15.00 -18.25 4.94
N ARG A 228 -15.18 -19.55 5.25
CA ARG A 228 -16.40 -20.13 5.84
C ARG A 228 -17.69 -19.75 5.10
N ASN A 229 -17.59 -19.43 3.81
CA ASN A 229 -18.68 -19.01 2.95
C ASN A 229 -18.36 -19.40 1.50
N ARG A 230 -19.01 -20.47 1.02
CA ARG A 230 -18.73 -21.03 -0.31
C ARG A 230 -18.95 -20.03 -1.44
N LYS A 231 -20.08 -19.31 -1.44
CA LYS A 231 -20.40 -18.33 -2.48
C LYS A 231 -19.36 -17.20 -2.53
N LYS A 232 -18.88 -16.77 -1.37
CA LYS A 232 -17.82 -15.76 -1.25
C LYS A 232 -16.48 -16.31 -1.77
N ALA A 233 -16.14 -17.55 -1.42
CA ALA A 233 -14.94 -18.20 -1.92
C ALA A 233 -14.97 -18.39 -3.45
N ASP A 234 -16.09 -18.82 -4.02
CA ASP A 234 -16.26 -18.98 -5.47
C ASP A 234 -16.06 -17.65 -6.22
N GLN A 235 -16.36 -16.52 -5.59
CA GLN A 235 -16.21 -15.18 -6.19
C GLN A 235 -14.80 -14.61 -6.08
N LEU A 236 -14.07 -14.94 -5.01
CA LEU A 236 -12.83 -14.25 -4.65
C LEU A 236 -11.56 -15.11 -4.84
N SER A 237 -11.69 -16.44 -4.87
CA SER A 237 -10.52 -17.34 -4.77
C SER A 237 -9.47 -17.11 -5.83
N SER A 238 -9.86 -17.02 -7.11
CA SER A 238 -8.90 -16.85 -8.20
C SER A 238 -8.13 -15.51 -8.11
N GLN A 239 -8.79 -14.45 -7.63
CA GLN A 239 -8.14 -13.15 -7.43
C GLN A 239 -7.21 -13.17 -6.22
N ILE A 240 -7.62 -13.80 -5.12
CA ILE A 240 -6.79 -14.00 -3.93
C ILE A 240 -5.52 -14.79 -4.30
N ILE A 241 -5.65 -15.90 -5.02
CA ILE A 241 -4.51 -16.72 -5.47
C ILE A 241 -3.57 -15.88 -6.34
N SER A 242 -4.11 -15.14 -7.33
CA SER A 242 -3.31 -14.24 -8.18
C SER A 242 -2.56 -13.18 -7.37
N ILE A 243 -3.18 -12.61 -6.33
CA ILE A 243 -2.52 -11.65 -5.43
C ILE A 243 -1.39 -12.32 -4.64
N MET A 244 -1.62 -13.53 -4.11
CA MET A 244 -0.59 -14.28 -3.40
C MET A 244 0.59 -14.58 -4.34
N GLU A 245 0.34 -15.03 -5.56
CA GLU A 245 1.39 -15.26 -6.55
C GLU A 245 2.12 -13.97 -6.93
N TYR A 246 1.38 -12.88 -7.16
CA TYR A 246 1.94 -11.58 -7.54
C TYR A 246 2.82 -10.96 -6.43
N SER A 247 2.49 -11.19 -5.15
CA SER A 247 3.25 -10.67 -4.00
C SER A 247 4.73 -11.08 -4.04
N HIS A 248 5.04 -12.25 -4.61
CA HIS A 248 6.41 -12.77 -4.73
C HIS A 248 7.25 -12.07 -5.81
N ASN A 249 6.65 -11.19 -6.61
CA ASN A 249 7.40 -10.38 -7.60
C ASN A 249 8.05 -9.15 -6.97
N PHE A 250 7.68 -8.80 -5.74
CA PHE A 250 8.30 -7.71 -5.01
C PHE A 250 9.72 -8.10 -4.57
N THR A 251 10.65 -7.19 -4.78
CA THR A 251 12.01 -7.28 -4.26
C THR A 251 12.05 -6.58 -2.92
N ILE A 252 12.52 -7.26 -1.87
CA ILE A 252 12.62 -6.66 -0.52
C ILE A 252 14.07 -6.25 -0.28
N GLY A 253 14.25 -5.04 0.20
CA GLY A 253 15.57 -4.47 0.43
C GLY A 253 15.58 -3.38 1.50
N GLU A 254 16.77 -3.13 2.02
CA GLU A 254 17.06 -2.01 2.92
C GLU A 254 17.57 -0.83 2.11
N ILE A 255 17.07 0.36 2.40
CA ILE A 255 17.56 1.60 1.79
C ILE A 255 18.85 2.04 2.48
N LEU A 256 19.93 2.12 1.70
CA LEU A 256 21.24 2.51 2.21
C LEU A 256 21.55 3.99 2.02
N ASP A 257 21.09 4.56 0.92
CA ASP A 257 21.41 5.94 0.54
C ASP A 257 20.45 6.49 -0.51
N THR A 258 20.34 7.82 -0.59
CA THR A 258 19.53 8.54 -1.58
C THR A 258 20.34 9.68 -2.19
N GLN A 259 20.20 9.89 -3.50
CA GLN A 259 20.89 10.94 -4.25
C GLN A 259 19.88 11.76 -5.05
N TYR A 260 19.73 13.02 -4.66
CA TYR A 260 18.91 13.98 -5.39
C TYR A 260 19.76 14.65 -6.47
N GLN A 261 19.28 14.63 -7.72
CA GLN A 261 19.99 15.23 -8.84
C GLN A 261 19.60 16.71 -8.95
N ASN A 262 20.58 17.56 -9.23
CA ASN A 262 20.39 19.02 -9.32
C ASN A 262 20.10 19.51 -10.75
N ASP A 263 20.01 18.60 -11.72
CA ASP A 263 19.78 18.91 -13.13
C ASP A 263 18.44 18.34 -13.62
N GLN A 264 17.90 18.93 -14.69
CA GLN A 264 16.58 18.59 -15.22
C GLN A 264 16.56 17.34 -16.11
N PHE A 265 17.71 16.70 -16.34
CA PHE A 265 17.89 15.59 -17.28
C PHE A 265 18.15 14.26 -16.57
N SER A 266 18.55 14.30 -15.29
CA SER A 266 18.83 13.14 -14.46
C SER A 266 17.67 12.83 -13.51
N TYR A 267 17.52 11.55 -13.16
CA TYR A 267 16.54 11.10 -12.18
C TYR A 267 17.21 10.94 -10.83
N ASP A 268 16.46 11.22 -9.77
CA ASP A 268 16.93 10.91 -8.41
C ASP A 268 17.21 9.42 -8.30
N GLN A 269 18.16 9.07 -7.44
CA GLN A 269 18.64 7.71 -7.31
C GLN A 269 18.55 7.23 -5.87
N ILE A 270 18.28 5.94 -5.72
CA ILE A 270 18.25 5.27 -4.43
C ILE A 270 19.14 4.05 -4.45
N GLN A 271 19.96 3.91 -3.41
CA GLN A 271 20.76 2.74 -3.18
C GLN A 271 19.98 1.79 -2.27
N MET A 272 19.67 0.61 -2.81
CA MET A 272 18.98 -0.44 -2.06
C MET A 272 19.85 -1.69 -2.00
N LYS A 273 19.90 -2.31 -0.84
CA LYS A 273 20.50 -3.61 -0.60
C LYS A 273 19.39 -4.66 -0.53
N THR A 274 19.34 -5.56 -1.50
CA THR A 274 18.36 -6.65 -1.50
C THR A 274 18.64 -7.61 -0.36
N LEU A 275 17.61 -8.00 0.39
CA LEU A 275 17.78 -8.88 1.54
C LEU A 275 18.04 -10.33 1.14
N SER A 276 17.43 -10.81 0.05
CA SER A 276 17.61 -12.18 -0.44
C SER A 276 19.00 -12.46 -1.01
N GLU A 277 19.51 -11.53 -1.82
CA GLU A 277 20.78 -11.71 -2.55
C GLU A 277 21.95 -10.97 -1.89
N ASN A 278 21.70 -10.21 -0.82
CA ASN A 278 22.66 -9.31 -0.18
C ASN A 278 23.32 -8.35 -1.20
N LEU A 279 22.59 -7.99 -2.26
CA LEU A 279 23.12 -7.26 -3.41
C LEU A 279 22.75 -5.79 -3.33
N THR A 280 23.76 -4.93 -3.42
CA THR A 280 23.57 -3.47 -3.39
C THR A 280 23.57 -2.91 -4.81
N ARG A 281 22.53 -2.14 -5.16
CA ARG A 281 22.40 -1.46 -6.46
C ARG A 281 21.79 -0.08 -6.31
N TRP A 282 22.13 0.79 -7.26
CA TRP A 282 21.47 2.07 -7.47
C TRP A 282 20.31 1.91 -8.46
N TYR A 283 19.19 2.56 -8.17
CA TYR A 283 18.00 2.59 -9.00
C TYR A 283 17.55 4.03 -9.23
N ASP A 284 16.96 4.31 -10.39
CA ASP A 284 16.39 5.62 -10.73
C ASP A 284 14.93 5.69 -10.24
N THR A 285 14.48 6.86 -9.78
CA THR A 285 13.11 7.10 -9.28
C THR A 285 12.50 8.38 -9.86
N LYS A 286 11.18 8.48 -9.85
CA LYS A 286 10.40 9.72 -10.07
C LYS A 286 9.49 10.06 -8.89
N GLN A 287 9.56 9.29 -7.81
CA GLN A 287 8.69 9.41 -6.64
C GLN A 287 9.49 9.86 -5.42
N GLU A 288 8.77 10.29 -4.38
CA GLU A 288 9.38 10.53 -3.06
C GLU A 288 10.18 9.28 -2.63
N LEU A 289 11.37 9.52 -2.09
CA LEU A 289 12.30 8.46 -1.74
C LEU A 289 12.06 7.98 -0.31
N PRO A 290 12.02 6.65 -0.07
CA PRO A 290 12.08 6.12 1.28
C PRO A 290 13.38 6.53 1.97
N GLN A 291 13.34 6.63 3.29
CA GLN A 291 14.46 7.09 4.11
C GLN A 291 15.50 5.98 4.27
N LYS A 292 16.75 6.41 4.48
CA LYS A 292 17.84 5.50 4.84
C LYS A 292 17.48 4.68 6.09
N GLY A 293 17.68 3.37 6.00
CA GLY A 293 17.35 2.40 7.04
C GLY A 293 15.94 1.81 6.92
N GLU A 294 15.08 2.33 6.05
CA GLU A 294 13.76 1.72 5.82
C GLU A 294 13.90 0.40 5.06
N ILE A 295 13.09 -0.59 5.45
CA ILE A 295 12.88 -1.82 4.69
C ILE A 295 11.70 -1.60 3.76
N VAL A 296 11.88 -1.94 2.49
CA VAL A 296 10.86 -1.74 1.46
C VAL A 296 10.65 -2.99 0.64
N ALA A 297 9.41 -3.23 0.20
CA ALA A 297 9.09 -4.12 -0.90
C ALA A 297 8.86 -3.27 -2.15
N VAL A 298 9.62 -3.50 -3.22
CA VAL A 298 9.52 -2.73 -4.48
C VAL A 298 9.29 -3.63 -5.68
N SER A 299 8.39 -3.22 -6.58
CA SER A 299 8.25 -3.82 -7.90
C SER A 299 9.27 -3.17 -8.85
N LEU A 300 10.37 -3.86 -9.12
CA LEU A 300 11.44 -3.35 -9.98
C LEU A 300 11.12 -3.59 -11.45
N ASN A 301 11.07 -2.51 -12.23
CA ASN A 301 11.03 -2.59 -13.69
C ASN A 301 12.34 -2.07 -14.28
N LYS A 302 13.26 -2.99 -14.58
CA LYS A 302 14.64 -2.68 -14.99
C LYS A 302 15.39 -1.91 -13.88
N ASN A 303 15.71 -0.65 -14.11
CA ASN A 303 16.43 0.21 -13.17
C ASN A 303 15.50 1.12 -12.36
N TRP A 304 14.17 0.99 -12.53
CA TRP A 304 13.22 1.90 -11.92
C TRP A 304 12.74 1.43 -10.54
N PHE A 305 12.81 2.35 -9.57
CA PHE A 305 12.30 2.23 -8.21
C PHE A 305 11.16 3.24 -8.06
N ASN A 306 9.91 2.81 -8.27
CA ASN A 306 8.75 3.71 -8.20
C ASN A 306 7.62 3.10 -7.36
N ASP A 307 7.32 1.81 -7.53
CA ASP A 307 6.18 1.19 -6.83
C ASP A 307 6.69 0.40 -5.62
N TYR A 308 6.77 1.07 -4.47
CA TYR A 308 7.28 0.49 -3.23
C TYR A 308 6.29 0.57 -2.05
N ILE A 309 6.48 -0.32 -1.08
CA ILE A 309 5.74 -0.43 0.17
C ILE A 309 6.77 -0.41 1.30
N ILE A 310 6.59 0.46 2.30
CA ILE A 310 7.44 0.47 3.51
C ILE A 310 6.98 -0.67 4.42
N LEU A 311 7.92 -1.47 4.91
CA LEU A 311 7.69 -2.64 5.76
C LEU A 311 8.18 -2.38 7.19
N GLU A 312 7.53 -3.03 8.15
CA GLU A 312 7.96 -3.05 9.55
C GLU A 312 9.06 -4.10 9.74
N GLU A 313 10.07 -3.79 10.56
CA GLU A 313 11.13 -4.75 10.91
C GLU A 313 10.55 -6.06 11.44
N SER A 314 11.04 -7.18 10.92
CA SER A 314 10.64 -8.53 11.33
C SER A 314 11.85 -9.30 11.83
N ASN A 315 11.78 -9.84 13.05
CA ASN A 315 12.78 -10.70 13.69
C ASN A 315 12.60 -12.18 13.33
N THR A 316 11.44 -12.53 12.76
CA THR A 316 11.32 -13.79 12.01
C THR A 316 12.33 -13.70 10.88
N GLY A 317 13.18 -14.72 10.70
CA GLY A 317 14.32 -14.65 9.78
C GLY A 317 13.91 -14.23 8.35
N ILE A 318 14.89 -14.07 7.47
CA ILE A 318 14.67 -13.84 6.03
C ILE A 318 14.05 -15.10 5.38
N GLU A 319 12.86 -15.51 5.83
CA GLU A 319 11.88 -16.27 5.10
C GLU A 319 10.95 -15.16 4.59
N ASP A 320 11.06 -14.61 3.39
CA ASP A 320 10.62 -15.32 2.19
C ASP A 320 10.86 -14.50 0.89
N THR A 321 12.00 -13.79 0.73
CA THR A 321 12.36 -13.22 -0.61
C THR A 321 13.14 -14.15 -1.50
N THR A 322 13.50 -15.30 -0.98
CA THR A 322 13.48 -16.46 -1.85
C THR A 322 12.02 -16.84 -2.00
N ARG A 323 11.42 -16.58 -3.18
CA ARG A 323 10.91 -17.75 -3.92
C ARG A 323 11.99 -18.77 -3.66
N THR A 324 11.65 -19.85 -2.96
CA THR A 324 12.40 -21.11 -2.97
C THR A 324 13.58 -20.89 -3.90
N ILE A 325 14.81 -20.81 -3.38
CA ILE A 325 15.85 -21.44 -4.21
C ILE A 325 15.17 -22.77 -4.45
N LEU A 326 14.59 -22.92 -5.65
CA LEU A 326 13.80 -24.07 -5.98
C LEU A 326 14.94 -25.05 -6.03
N ASP A 327 15.14 -25.68 -4.88
CA ASP A 327 16.36 -26.38 -4.59
C ASP A 327 16.13 -27.73 -5.22
N TYR A 328 16.29 -27.71 -6.53
CA TYR A 328 16.13 -28.86 -7.37
C TYR A 328 17.35 -29.78 -7.24
N SER A 329 18.27 -29.53 -6.29
CA SER A 329 19.41 -30.40 -6.03
C SER A 329 18.98 -31.84 -5.70
N ASN A 330 17.78 -32.01 -5.14
CA ASN A 330 17.18 -33.31 -4.84
C ASN A 330 15.97 -33.66 -5.72
N SER A 331 15.58 -32.81 -6.67
CA SER A 331 14.38 -33.03 -7.48
C SER A 331 14.58 -34.10 -8.54
N VAL A 332 13.50 -34.81 -8.84
CA VAL A 332 13.48 -35.77 -9.94
C VAL A 332 13.24 -35.03 -11.24
N TYR A 333 14.21 -35.11 -12.15
CA TYR A 333 14.14 -34.47 -13.45
C TYR A 333 13.47 -35.36 -14.49
N ARG A 334 12.46 -34.81 -15.16
CA ARG A 334 11.64 -35.46 -16.18
C ARG A 334 11.69 -34.70 -17.50
N SER A 335 11.73 -35.43 -18.60
CA SER A 335 11.47 -34.88 -19.92
C SER A 335 9.99 -34.53 -20.08
N THR A 336 9.65 -33.65 -21.02
CA THR A 336 8.23 -33.34 -21.35
C THR A 336 7.43 -34.61 -21.68
N LYS A 337 8.07 -35.65 -22.23
CA LYS A 337 7.40 -36.93 -22.51
C LYS A 337 7.05 -37.68 -21.22
N GLU A 338 7.96 -37.74 -20.27
CA GLU A 338 7.69 -38.37 -18.96
C GLU A 338 6.66 -37.56 -18.17
N LEU A 339 6.69 -36.23 -18.25
CA LEU A 339 5.65 -35.38 -17.67
C LEU A 339 4.27 -35.67 -18.28
N SER A 340 4.16 -35.93 -19.59
CA SER A 340 2.89 -36.33 -20.21
C SER A 340 2.33 -37.65 -19.72
N GLU A 341 3.20 -38.58 -19.30
CA GLU A 341 2.78 -39.86 -18.73
C GLU A 341 2.21 -39.69 -17.30
N ILE A 342 2.66 -38.66 -16.58
CA ILE A 342 2.22 -38.35 -15.21
C ILE A 342 0.96 -37.48 -15.20
N THR A 343 0.87 -36.50 -16.10
CA THR A 343 -0.14 -35.42 -16.08
C THR A 343 -1.40 -35.73 -16.87
N SER A 344 -1.45 -36.84 -17.61
CA SER A 344 -2.48 -37.16 -18.60
C SER A 344 -2.62 -36.15 -19.77
N LEU A 345 -1.76 -35.13 -19.84
CA LEU A 345 -1.67 -34.17 -20.94
C LEU A 345 -0.75 -34.72 -22.03
N SER A 346 -0.97 -34.34 -23.30
CA SER A 346 -0.01 -34.64 -24.36
C SER A 346 1.26 -33.79 -24.21
N SER A 347 2.41 -34.28 -24.69
CA SER A 347 3.65 -33.49 -24.67
C SER A 347 3.53 -32.17 -25.48
N ARG A 348 2.55 -32.06 -26.38
CA ARG A 348 2.26 -30.81 -27.11
C ARG A 348 1.59 -29.79 -26.20
N GLU A 349 0.61 -30.21 -25.41
CA GLU A 349 -0.10 -29.33 -24.45
C GLU A 349 0.86 -28.83 -23.38
N ILE A 350 1.69 -29.71 -22.81
CA ILE A 350 2.70 -29.31 -21.83
C ILE A 350 3.67 -28.28 -22.43
N ASN A 351 4.22 -28.54 -23.62
CA ASN A 351 5.09 -27.57 -24.27
C ASN A 351 4.37 -26.25 -24.57
N SER A 352 3.08 -26.26 -24.91
CA SER A 352 2.28 -25.03 -25.11
C SER A 352 2.22 -24.22 -23.81
N ILE A 353 1.85 -24.87 -22.69
CA ILE A 353 1.75 -24.21 -21.38
C ILE A 353 3.09 -23.63 -20.95
N LEU A 354 4.19 -24.38 -21.12
CA LEU A 354 5.53 -23.90 -20.76
C LEU A 354 6.01 -22.74 -21.65
N MET A 355 5.65 -22.73 -22.94
CA MET A 355 5.93 -21.61 -23.86
C MET A 355 5.07 -20.38 -23.56
N GLU A 356 3.77 -20.54 -23.31
CA GLU A 356 2.85 -19.46 -22.92
C GLU A 356 3.32 -18.77 -21.65
N ASN A 357 3.86 -19.56 -20.71
CA ASN A 357 4.49 -19.09 -19.48
C ASN A 357 5.93 -18.54 -19.67
N LYS A 358 6.44 -18.51 -20.91
CA LYS A 358 7.78 -18.01 -21.28
C LYS A 358 8.93 -18.75 -20.61
N LEU A 359 8.75 -20.03 -20.28
CA LEU A 359 9.78 -20.87 -19.66
C LEU A 359 10.71 -21.50 -20.69
N MET A 360 10.21 -21.74 -21.89
CA MET A 360 10.98 -22.29 -23.00
C MET A 360 10.57 -21.69 -24.33
N GLU A 361 11.45 -21.80 -25.30
CA GLU A 361 11.24 -21.37 -26.68
C GLU A 361 11.71 -22.45 -27.65
N LYS A 362 11.17 -22.41 -28.87
CA LYS A 362 11.49 -23.38 -29.92
C LYS A 362 12.17 -22.67 -31.07
N GLU A 363 13.35 -23.16 -31.46
CA GLU A 363 14.03 -22.72 -32.69
C GLU A 363 14.30 -23.94 -33.58
N GLY A 364 13.62 -24.01 -34.73
CA GLY A 364 13.70 -25.17 -35.61
C GLY A 364 13.19 -26.45 -34.94
N ASN A 365 14.08 -27.42 -34.74
CA ASN A 365 13.78 -28.69 -34.05
C ASN A 365 14.21 -28.69 -32.57
N ASP A 366 14.87 -27.63 -32.11
CA ASP A 366 15.50 -27.55 -30.80
C ASP A 366 14.63 -26.76 -29.81
N TRP A 367 14.66 -27.20 -28.56
CA TRP A 367 14.06 -26.49 -27.43
C TRP A 367 15.12 -25.83 -26.56
N TYR A 368 14.89 -24.55 -26.25
CA TYR A 368 15.78 -23.71 -25.47
C TYR A 368 15.09 -23.26 -24.19
N ALA A 369 15.80 -23.39 -23.06
CA ALA A 369 15.33 -22.89 -21.79
C ALA A 369 15.57 -21.38 -21.73
N THR A 370 14.53 -20.60 -21.41
CA THR A 370 14.70 -19.15 -21.24
C THR A 370 15.38 -18.85 -19.91
N LYS A 371 15.79 -17.60 -19.70
CA LYS A 371 16.23 -17.13 -18.37
C LYS A 371 15.18 -17.40 -17.28
N LYS A 372 13.89 -17.38 -17.63
CA LYS A 372 12.81 -17.73 -16.71
C LYS A 372 12.79 -19.24 -16.48
N GLY A 373 12.84 -20.06 -17.55
CA GLY A 373 12.91 -21.52 -17.43
C GLY A 373 14.04 -22.01 -16.55
N ASN A 374 15.24 -21.45 -16.70
CA ASN A 374 16.41 -21.81 -15.88
C ASN A 374 16.20 -21.49 -14.39
N LYS A 375 15.45 -20.43 -14.07
CA LYS A 375 15.06 -20.12 -12.67
C LYS A 375 14.07 -21.14 -12.09
N TYR A 376 13.33 -21.84 -12.94
CA TYR A 376 12.44 -22.95 -12.58
C TYR A 376 13.08 -24.32 -12.84
N GLY A 377 14.42 -24.37 -12.81
CA GLY A 377 15.17 -25.62 -12.78
C GLY A 377 15.40 -26.25 -14.14
N ALA A 378 14.98 -25.64 -15.25
CA ALA A 378 15.19 -26.18 -16.59
C ALA A 378 16.64 -26.64 -16.81
N MET A 379 16.83 -27.90 -17.19
CA MET A 379 18.12 -28.42 -17.62
C MET A 379 18.07 -28.75 -19.11
N GLN A 380 18.71 -27.92 -19.91
CA GLN A 380 18.86 -28.20 -21.34
C GLN A 380 19.82 -29.38 -21.55
N LYS A 381 19.41 -30.32 -22.39
CA LYS A 381 20.17 -31.51 -22.79
C LYS A 381 20.16 -31.64 -24.30
N GLU A 382 21.18 -32.29 -24.84
CA GLU A 382 21.27 -32.61 -26.27
C GLU A 382 20.99 -34.10 -26.48
N GLY A 383 20.13 -34.41 -27.45
CA GLY A 383 19.78 -35.79 -27.80
C GLY A 383 19.92 -36.05 -29.29
N ARG A 384 19.59 -37.29 -29.70
CA ARG A 384 19.68 -37.74 -31.09
C ARG A 384 18.84 -36.90 -32.08
N TYR A 385 17.79 -36.23 -31.60
CA TYR A 385 16.82 -35.51 -32.42
C TYR A 385 16.83 -33.99 -32.20
N GLY A 386 17.82 -33.46 -31.49
CA GLY A 386 17.92 -32.05 -31.14
C GLY A 386 18.00 -31.81 -29.64
N LYS A 387 17.94 -30.54 -29.26
CA LYS A 387 17.96 -30.09 -27.87
C LYS A 387 16.58 -30.21 -27.24
N PHE A 388 16.56 -30.68 -26.01
CA PHE A 388 15.36 -30.81 -25.21
C PHE A 388 15.62 -30.35 -23.78
N ILE A 389 14.56 -30.13 -23.02
CA ILE A 389 14.65 -29.62 -21.65
C ILE A 389 14.14 -30.70 -20.70
N LEU A 390 14.88 -30.93 -19.63
CA LEU A 390 14.41 -31.65 -18.47
C LEU A 390 13.90 -30.65 -17.45
N TRP A 391 12.76 -30.97 -16.85
CA TRP A 391 12.14 -30.16 -15.82
C TRP A 391 12.09 -30.93 -14.51
N PRO A 392 12.24 -30.25 -13.37
CA PRO A 392 11.91 -30.84 -12.08
C PRO A 392 10.42 -31.21 -12.06
N GLU A 393 10.06 -32.35 -11.48
CA GLU A 393 8.68 -32.88 -11.47
C GLU A 393 7.68 -31.88 -10.84
N GLU A 394 8.16 -31.05 -9.90
CA GLU A 394 7.47 -29.94 -9.26
C GLU A 394 6.92 -28.90 -10.25
N ILE A 395 7.43 -28.88 -11.49
CA ILE A 395 6.89 -28.04 -12.57
C ILE A 395 5.40 -28.32 -12.85
N ILE A 396 4.93 -29.54 -12.53
CA ILE A 396 3.54 -29.95 -12.71
C ILE A 396 2.63 -29.11 -11.83
N GLU A 397 2.94 -29.01 -10.53
CA GLU A 397 2.14 -28.23 -9.60
C GLU A 397 2.30 -26.72 -9.86
N LEU A 398 3.54 -26.27 -10.12
CA LEU A 398 3.87 -24.85 -10.31
C LEU A 398 3.18 -24.19 -11.50
N PHE A 399 2.84 -24.98 -12.53
CA PHE A 399 2.18 -24.48 -13.74
C PHE A 399 0.86 -25.18 -14.02
N SER A 400 0.29 -25.85 -13.00
CA SER A 400 -1.00 -26.54 -13.08
C SER A 400 -1.09 -27.41 -14.34
N LEU A 401 -0.08 -28.24 -14.59
CA LEU A 401 -0.05 -29.21 -15.69
C LEU A 401 -0.98 -30.39 -15.37
N THR A 402 -2.24 -30.12 -15.07
CA THR A 402 -3.29 -31.09 -14.75
C THR A 402 -4.59 -30.64 -15.41
N THR A 403 -5.46 -31.59 -15.75
CA THR A 403 -6.76 -31.30 -16.38
C THR A 403 -7.67 -30.40 -15.55
#